data_AF-A0A947RC03-F1
#
_entry.id   AF-A0A947RC03-F1
#
_cell.length_a   1.000
_cell.length_b   1.000
_cell.length_c   1.000
_cell.angle_alpha   90.00
_cell.angle_beta   90.00
_cell.angle_gamma   90.00
#
_symmetry.space_group_name_H-M   'P 1'
#
loop_
_entity.id
_entity.type
_entity.pdbx_description
1 polymer ?
#
loop_
_entity_poly.entity_id
_entity_poly.type
_entity_poly.pdbx_seq_one_letter_code
_entity_poly.pdbx_strand_id
1 'polypeptide(L)'
;MIDRRKSGKTDSCKTRKILPHTLLVLFIGILSLMLSGCAGEPSMREDIKQKIIVLGFDGMDSDLTAQFMAEGKLPNFSRLQAQGCFYPLITSTPPESPVSWSSLLTGLNPGKTNIYDFLRRDYEYRILPSWAKITPGQFLFDYLPVKKPKIENMRDGDPIWVISTENGIPTTVFQAPISFPCDGIPGSRMTPGLGVPDAKGTQGTFSFYVDDLEILSKHTKGLAKSGRDTEFGGQTKEIIILPGNTINDYIYGPRNPITMEDIKVEFDVIFDRKKKEATITVQGQEQTIKEKEWSDWWRVTFRV
;
A
#
# COMPACT_ATOMS: atom_id res chain seq x y z
N MET A 1 -20.22 47.97 -75.84
CA MET A 1 -21.47 48.71 -75.60
C MET A 1 -21.65 48.77 -74.08
N ILE A 2 -21.37 49.94 -73.49
CA ILE A 2 -21.56 50.37 -72.08
C ILE A 2 -21.09 49.39 -70.98
N ASP A 3 -19.86 49.57 -70.53
CA ASP A 3 -19.32 49.02 -69.28
C ASP A 3 -19.21 50.17 -68.25
N ARG A 4 -19.87 50.02 -67.09
CA ARG A 4 -19.99 51.06 -66.06
C ARG A 4 -19.15 50.69 -64.82
N ARG A 5 -18.04 51.42 -64.71
CA ARG A 5 -17.49 52.12 -63.54
C ARG A 5 -17.21 51.35 -62.24
N LYS A 6 -15.89 51.28 -61.96
CA LYS A 6 -15.26 51.37 -60.64
C LYS A 6 -15.76 52.57 -59.82
N SER A 7 -15.86 52.41 -58.49
CA SER A 7 -15.09 53.23 -57.54
C SER A 7 -15.10 52.61 -56.14
N GLY A 8 -13.92 52.40 -55.58
CA GLY A 8 -13.71 52.07 -54.18
C GLY A 8 -13.69 53.31 -53.31
N LYS A 9 -14.14 53.16 -52.06
CA LYS A 9 -13.87 54.08 -50.94
C LYS A 9 -13.31 53.26 -49.78
N THR A 10 -12.18 53.72 -49.28
CA THR A 10 -11.58 53.39 -47.98
C THR A 10 -12.44 53.94 -46.85
N ASP A 11 -12.51 53.27 -45.69
CA ASP A 11 -12.11 53.87 -44.41
C ASP A 11 -12.31 52.98 -43.16
N SER A 12 -11.32 53.14 -42.26
CA SER A 12 -11.37 53.07 -40.80
C SER A 12 -11.38 51.69 -40.10
N CYS A 13 -10.19 51.33 -39.61
CA CYS A 13 -9.98 50.37 -38.53
C CYS A 13 -10.61 50.89 -37.22
N LYS A 14 -11.76 50.34 -36.85
CA LYS A 14 -12.38 50.57 -35.54
C LYS A 14 -11.74 49.66 -34.50
N THR A 15 -10.95 50.23 -33.60
CA THR A 15 -10.58 49.61 -32.33
C THR A 15 -11.86 49.33 -31.53
N ARG A 16 -12.27 48.05 -31.50
CA ARG A 16 -13.38 47.59 -30.65
C ARG A 16 -12.97 47.79 -29.19
N LYS A 17 -13.53 48.81 -28.54
CA LYS A 17 -13.55 48.91 -27.08
C LYS A 17 -14.25 47.66 -26.55
N ILE A 18 -13.50 46.76 -25.94
CA ILE A 18 -14.03 45.61 -25.22
C ILE A 18 -14.89 46.20 -24.09
N LEU A 19 -16.20 45.96 -24.16
CA LEU A 19 -17.18 46.46 -23.19
C LEU A 19 -16.83 45.96 -21.78
N PRO A 20 -17.09 46.75 -20.71
CA PRO A 20 -16.84 46.35 -19.32
C PRO A 20 -17.59 45.08 -18.91
N HIS A 21 -18.64 44.70 -19.65
CA HIS A 21 -19.41 43.48 -19.40
C HIS A 21 -18.65 42.20 -19.78
N THR A 22 -17.76 42.23 -20.78
CA THR A 22 -16.97 41.04 -21.16
C THR A 22 -15.89 40.75 -20.10
N LEU A 23 -15.29 41.79 -19.53
CA LEU A 23 -14.38 41.70 -18.39
C LEU A 23 -15.11 41.23 -17.12
N LEU A 24 -16.32 41.72 -16.86
CA LEU A 24 -17.14 41.29 -15.72
C LEU A 24 -17.54 39.81 -15.80
N VAL A 25 -17.92 39.32 -16.99
CA VAL A 25 -18.26 37.90 -17.20
C VAL A 25 -17.03 36.99 -17.05
N LEU A 26 -15.87 37.41 -17.55
CA LEU A 26 -14.61 36.69 -17.30
C LEU A 26 -14.24 36.69 -15.81
N PHE A 27 -14.45 37.80 -15.11
CA PHE A 27 -14.17 37.91 -13.68
C PHE A 27 -15.11 37.05 -12.84
N ILE A 28 -16.41 37.02 -13.15
CA ILE A 28 -17.39 36.14 -12.50
C ILE A 28 -17.09 34.68 -12.83
N GLY A 29 -16.70 34.35 -14.06
CA GLY A 29 -16.28 32.99 -14.43
C GLY A 29 -15.04 32.52 -13.66
N ILE A 30 -14.02 33.36 -13.52
CA ILE A 30 -12.82 33.08 -12.73
C ILE A 30 -13.15 32.98 -11.23
N LEU A 31 -14.01 33.85 -10.71
CA LEU A 31 -14.44 33.81 -9.31
C LEU A 31 -15.27 32.56 -9.00
N SER A 32 -16.10 32.11 -9.95
CA SER A 32 -16.86 30.84 -9.86
C SER A 32 -15.95 29.62 -9.87
N LEU A 33 -14.88 29.66 -10.68
CA LEU A 33 -13.82 28.65 -10.69
C LEU A 33 -12.97 28.66 -9.40
N MET A 34 -12.73 29.83 -8.80
CA MET A 34 -12.04 29.94 -7.50
C MET A 34 -12.92 29.52 -6.32
N LEU A 35 -14.23 29.73 -6.38
CA LEU A 35 -15.19 29.29 -5.35
C LEU A 35 -15.53 27.80 -5.48
N SER A 36 -15.44 27.22 -6.67
CA SER A 36 -15.62 25.76 -6.89
C SER A 36 -14.38 24.93 -6.53
N GLY A 37 -13.24 25.59 -6.28
CA GLY A 37 -11.97 24.95 -5.89
C GLY A 37 -11.81 24.72 -4.38
N CYS A 38 -12.78 25.15 -3.56
CA CYS A 38 -12.76 24.96 -2.12
C CYS A 38 -13.81 23.93 -1.70
N ALA A 39 -13.70 22.69 -2.17
CA ALA A 39 -14.19 21.57 -1.39
C ALA A 39 -13.30 21.53 -0.13
N GLY A 40 -13.68 22.28 0.90
CA GLY A 40 -12.94 22.33 2.16
C GLY A 40 -12.84 20.93 2.74
N GLU A 41 -11.67 20.60 3.30
CA GLU A 41 -11.50 19.36 4.06
C GLU A 41 -12.62 19.25 5.11
N PRO A 42 -13.17 18.05 5.36
CA PRO A 42 -14.22 17.88 6.35
C PRO A 42 -13.80 18.49 7.69
N SER A 43 -14.63 19.36 8.26
CA SER A 43 -14.37 19.90 9.59
C SER A 43 -14.50 18.76 10.60
N MET A 44 -13.42 18.52 11.35
CA MET A 44 -13.40 17.47 12.36
C MET A 44 -14.25 17.87 13.56
N ARG A 45 -15.13 16.96 14.00
CA ARG A 45 -15.98 17.14 15.16
C ARG A 45 -15.15 17.09 16.45
N GLU A 46 -15.20 18.17 17.22
CA GLU A 46 -14.57 18.25 18.54
C GLU A 46 -15.46 17.70 19.66
N ASP A 47 -16.75 17.48 19.39
CA ASP A 47 -17.74 17.04 20.38
C ASP A 47 -17.81 15.51 20.58
N ILE A 48 -16.92 14.76 19.92
CA ILE A 48 -16.84 13.29 20.03
C ILE A 48 -16.26 12.90 21.40
N LYS A 49 -17.14 12.55 22.34
CA LYS A 49 -16.74 12.12 23.70
C LYS A 49 -16.44 10.63 23.83
N GLN A 50 -17.06 9.79 22.99
CA GLN A 50 -16.90 8.34 23.05
C GLN A 50 -16.01 7.86 21.90
N LYS A 51 -15.01 7.03 22.23
CA LYS A 51 -14.12 6.40 21.25
C LYS A 51 -14.57 4.96 21.00
N ILE A 52 -14.48 4.54 19.75
CA ILE A 52 -14.72 3.16 19.33
C ILE A 52 -13.38 2.57 18.89
N ILE A 53 -13.10 1.34 19.35
CA ILE A 53 -11.96 0.56 18.89
C ILE A 53 -12.53 -0.67 18.19
N VAL A 54 -12.14 -0.86 16.93
CA VAL A 54 -12.43 -2.07 16.16
C VAL A 54 -11.14 -2.88 16.05
N LEU A 55 -11.17 -4.11 16.53
CA LEU A 55 -10.05 -5.05 16.45
C LEU A 55 -10.42 -6.17 15.48
N GLY A 56 -9.56 -6.38 14.48
CA GLY A 56 -9.71 -7.44 13.50
C GLY A 56 -8.75 -8.60 13.79
N PHE A 57 -9.25 -9.83 13.80
CA PHE A 57 -8.45 -11.04 13.92
C PHE A 57 -8.71 -11.92 12.70
N ASP A 58 -7.68 -12.17 11.89
CA ASP A 58 -7.80 -13.05 10.72
C ASP A 58 -7.98 -14.51 11.16
N GLY A 59 -8.87 -15.24 10.48
CA GLY A 59 -9.14 -16.65 10.77
C GLY A 59 -9.70 -16.97 12.16
N MET A 60 -10.25 -15.98 12.89
CA MET A 60 -10.81 -16.20 14.23
C MET A 60 -12.20 -16.86 14.16
N ASP A 61 -12.19 -18.19 14.15
CA ASP A 61 -13.40 -19.02 14.16
C ASP A 61 -14.21 -18.87 15.46
N SER A 62 -15.53 -18.73 15.36
CA SER A 62 -16.40 -18.51 16.51
C SER A 62 -16.53 -19.73 17.42
N ASP A 63 -16.50 -20.94 16.86
CA ASP A 63 -16.69 -22.17 17.61
C ASP A 63 -15.43 -22.49 18.42
N LEU A 64 -14.25 -22.38 17.80
CA LEU A 64 -12.97 -22.49 18.49
C LEU A 64 -12.80 -21.42 19.56
N THR A 65 -13.22 -20.18 19.27
CA THR A 65 -13.19 -19.10 20.27
C THR A 65 -14.07 -19.44 21.47
N ALA A 66 -15.30 -19.90 21.24
CA ALA A 66 -16.21 -20.30 22.31
C ALA A 66 -15.65 -21.47 23.13
N GLN A 67 -15.08 -22.48 22.46
CA GLN A 67 -14.41 -23.61 23.11
C GLN A 67 -13.27 -23.14 24.00
N PHE A 68 -12.36 -22.30 23.50
CA PHE A 68 -11.21 -21.83 24.29
C PHE A 68 -11.59 -20.85 25.40
N MET A 69 -12.69 -20.10 25.27
CA MET A 69 -13.29 -19.37 26.39
C MET A 69 -13.80 -20.32 27.47
N ALA A 70 -14.51 -21.39 27.10
CA ALA A 70 -15.02 -22.39 28.05
C ALA A 70 -13.91 -23.17 28.76
N GLU A 71 -12.79 -23.42 28.07
CA GLU A 71 -11.58 -24.02 28.65
C GLU A 71 -10.76 -23.06 29.52
N GLY A 72 -11.16 -21.78 29.63
CA GLY A 72 -10.44 -20.77 30.42
C GLY A 72 -9.16 -20.24 29.77
N LYS A 73 -8.90 -20.57 28.49
CA LYS A 73 -7.71 -20.15 27.75
C LYS A 73 -7.81 -18.72 27.20
N LEU A 74 -9.02 -18.19 27.04
CA LEU A 74 -9.29 -16.85 26.53
C LEU A 74 -10.02 -15.95 27.56
N PRO A 75 -9.44 -15.72 28.76
CA PRO A 75 -10.14 -15.06 29.86
C PRO A 75 -10.55 -13.61 29.54
N ASN A 76 -9.78 -12.90 28.70
CA ASN A 76 -10.13 -11.55 28.27
C ASN A 76 -11.36 -11.53 27.34
N PHE A 77 -11.48 -12.50 26.44
CA PHE A 77 -12.66 -12.62 25.59
C PHE A 77 -13.89 -13.05 26.40
N SER A 78 -13.74 -13.96 27.37
CA SER A 78 -14.83 -14.32 28.29
C SER A 78 -15.34 -13.10 29.06
N ARG A 79 -14.43 -12.23 29.52
CA ARG A 79 -14.80 -10.96 30.17
C ARG A 79 -15.52 -9.99 29.22
N LEU A 80 -15.06 -9.88 27.97
CA LEU A 80 -15.72 -9.05 26.96
C LEU A 80 -17.13 -9.57 26.64
N GLN A 81 -17.30 -10.87 26.49
CA GLN A 81 -18.60 -11.51 26.30
C GLN A 81 -19.54 -11.21 27.47
N ALA A 82 -19.07 -11.35 28.71
CA ALA A 82 -19.88 -11.09 29.91
C ALA A 82 -20.30 -9.62 30.07
N GLN A 83 -19.51 -8.67 29.56
CA GLN A 83 -19.81 -7.23 29.59
C GLN A 83 -20.63 -6.75 28.39
N GLY A 84 -20.78 -7.58 27.35
CA GLY A 84 -21.42 -7.22 26.10
C GLY A 84 -22.08 -8.42 25.45
N CYS A 85 -21.56 -8.83 24.29
CA CYS A 85 -22.11 -9.96 23.56
C CYS A 85 -21.04 -10.71 22.77
N PHE A 86 -21.38 -11.93 22.37
CA PHE A 86 -20.60 -12.75 21.45
C PHE A 86 -21.60 -13.41 20.51
N TYR A 87 -21.47 -13.14 19.21
CA TYR A 87 -22.35 -13.67 18.17
C TYR A 87 -21.51 -14.29 17.05
N PRO A 88 -21.84 -15.52 16.60
CA PRO A 88 -21.24 -16.08 15.41
C PRO A 88 -21.65 -15.23 14.19
N LEU A 89 -20.68 -14.84 13.37
CA LEU A 89 -20.91 -14.12 12.13
C LEU A 89 -20.69 -15.05 10.95
N ILE A 90 -21.58 -14.98 9.95
CA ILE A 90 -21.39 -15.70 8.70
C ILE A 90 -20.29 -14.99 7.89
N THR A 91 -19.37 -15.78 7.34
CA THR A 91 -18.28 -15.29 6.50
C THR A 91 -18.75 -14.92 5.09
N SER A 92 -17.93 -14.19 4.33
CA SER A 92 -18.22 -13.92 2.92
C SER A 92 -18.19 -15.20 2.08
N THR A 93 -18.76 -15.14 0.87
CA THR A 93 -18.62 -16.21 -0.13
C THR A 93 -17.88 -15.68 -1.36
N PRO A 94 -16.65 -16.14 -1.64
CA PRO A 94 -15.90 -17.17 -0.91
C PRO A 94 -15.32 -16.69 0.43
N PRO A 95 -15.00 -17.62 1.36
CA PRO A 95 -14.51 -17.31 2.70
C PRO A 95 -12.99 -17.07 2.71
N GLU A 96 -12.53 -16.14 1.86
CA GLU A 96 -11.12 -15.77 1.77
C GLU A 96 -10.86 -14.43 2.44
N SER A 97 -9.66 -14.23 3.01
CA SER A 97 -9.29 -12.99 3.70
C SER A 97 -9.54 -11.73 2.84
N PRO A 98 -9.06 -11.59 1.60
CA PRO A 98 -9.26 -10.37 0.82
C PRO A 98 -10.74 -10.06 0.56
N VAL A 99 -11.55 -11.10 0.38
CA VAL A 99 -12.99 -11.01 0.16
C VAL A 99 -13.70 -10.60 1.46
N SER A 100 -13.40 -11.28 2.55
CA SER A 100 -13.99 -11.06 3.88
C SER A 100 -13.67 -9.66 4.39
N TRP A 101 -12.40 -9.24 4.31
CA TRP A 101 -11.97 -7.91 4.71
C TRP A 101 -12.64 -6.83 3.85
N SER A 102 -12.66 -6.99 2.53
CA SER A 102 -13.32 -6.01 1.65
C SER A 102 -14.81 -5.84 1.99
N SER A 103 -15.50 -6.95 2.27
CA SER A 103 -16.90 -6.92 2.70
C SER A 103 -17.10 -6.30 4.08
N LEU A 104 -16.28 -6.67 5.07
CA LEU A 104 -16.36 -6.13 6.42
C LEU A 104 -16.15 -4.61 6.43
N LEU A 105 -15.17 -4.14 5.66
CA LEU A 105 -14.77 -2.74 5.65
C LEU A 105 -15.81 -1.83 4.99
N THR A 106 -16.54 -2.33 3.99
CA THR A 106 -17.48 -1.54 3.18
C THR A 106 -18.95 -1.82 3.49
N GLY A 107 -19.26 -2.93 4.18
CA GLY A 107 -20.63 -3.44 4.33
C GLY A 107 -21.23 -3.99 3.03
N LEU A 108 -20.42 -4.20 1.98
CA LEU A 108 -20.86 -4.67 0.67
C LEU A 108 -20.52 -6.15 0.45
N ASN A 109 -21.29 -6.83 -0.39
CA ASN A 109 -20.97 -8.21 -0.79
C ASN A 109 -19.87 -8.26 -1.87
N PRO A 110 -19.25 -9.42 -2.13
CA PRO A 110 -18.14 -9.55 -3.10
C PRO A 110 -18.46 -9.01 -4.49
N GLY A 111 -19.69 -9.20 -4.97
CA GLY A 111 -20.16 -8.67 -6.26
C GLY A 111 -20.20 -7.14 -6.37
N LYS A 112 -20.21 -6.44 -5.24
CA LYS A 112 -20.14 -4.97 -5.16
C LYS A 112 -18.75 -4.45 -4.77
N THR A 113 -17.97 -5.23 -4.02
CA THR A 113 -16.58 -4.86 -3.68
C THR A 113 -15.60 -5.13 -4.80
N ASN A 114 -15.98 -5.96 -5.79
CA ASN A 114 -15.13 -6.38 -6.90
C ASN A 114 -13.91 -7.25 -6.49
N ILE A 115 -13.91 -7.77 -5.26
CA ILE A 115 -12.87 -8.65 -4.73
C ILE A 115 -13.45 -10.05 -4.51
N TYR A 116 -12.92 -11.03 -5.24
CA TYR A 116 -13.49 -12.38 -5.32
C TYR A 116 -12.54 -13.50 -4.86
N ASP A 117 -11.24 -13.22 -4.78
CA ASP A 117 -10.19 -14.20 -4.48
C ASP A 117 -8.93 -13.40 -4.07
N PHE A 118 -7.84 -14.06 -3.67
CA PHE A 118 -6.52 -13.44 -3.68
C PHE A 118 -6.01 -13.12 -5.09
N LEU A 119 -6.36 -13.94 -6.07
CA LEU A 119 -5.84 -13.87 -7.42
C LEU A 119 -6.92 -13.47 -8.42
N ARG A 120 -6.52 -12.71 -9.43
CA ARG A 120 -7.33 -12.49 -10.62
C ARG A 120 -6.52 -12.79 -11.87
N ARG A 121 -7.22 -13.16 -12.93
CA ARG A 121 -6.64 -13.37 -14.25
C ARG A 121 -7.10 -12.27 -15.19
N ASP A 122 -6.19 -11.71 -15.96
CA ASP A 122 -6.55 -10.79 -17.03
C ASP A 122 -6.76 -11.51 -18.38
N TYR A 123 -7.14 -10.76 -19.42
CA TYR A 123 -7.38 -11.30 -20.76
C TYR A 123 -6.11 -11.86 -21.44
N GLU A 124 -4.92 -11.48 -20.97
CA GLU A 124 -3.64 -12.02 -21.41
C GLU A 124 -3.21 -13.21 -20.57
N TYR A 125 -4.10 -13.71 -19.71
CA TYR A 125 -3.90 -14.86 -18.85
C TYR A 125 -2.82 -14.70 -17.78
N ARG A 126 -2.44 -13.46 -17.46
CA ARG A 126 -1.53 -13.17 -16.34
C ARG A 126 -2.27 -13.32 -15.02
N ILE A 127 -1.57 -13.85 -14.01
CA ILE A 127 -2.05 -13.94 -12.63
C ILE A 127 -1.62 -12.66 -11.91
N LEU A 128 -2.59 -11.95 -11.36
CA LEU A 128 -2.42 -10.66 -10.69
C LEU A 128 -3.10 -10.71 -9.32
N PRO A 129 -2.64 -9.91 -8.34
CA PRO A 129 -3.41 -9.72 -7.11
C PRO A 129 -4.78 -9.12 -7.45
N SER A 130 -5.83 -9.60 -6.77
CA SER A 130 -7.21 -9.13 -6.99
C SER A 130 -7.41 -7.69 -6.52
N TRP A 131 -6.77 -7.31 -5.42
CA TRP A 131 -6.94 -6.02 -4.73
C TRP A 131 -6.09 -4.88 -5.28
N ALA A 132 -5.07 -5.17 -6.09
CA ALA A 132 -4.18 -4.13 -6.60
C ALA A 132 -3.99 -4.23 -8.10
N LYS A 133 -3.91 -3.07 -8.76
CA LYS A 133 -3.43 -2.95 -10.14
C LYS A 133 -2.13 -2.18 -10.15
N ILE A 134 -1.07 -2.82 -10.59
CA ILE A 134 0.24 -2.22 -10.76
C ILE A 134 0.41 -1.87 -12.24
N THR A 135 0.52 -0.59 -12.54
CA THR A 135 0.86 -0.08 -13.87
C THR A 135 2.33 0.32 -13.86
N PRO A 136 3.19 -0.28 -14.69
CA PRO A 136 4.60 0.06 -14.73
C PRO A 136 4.81 1.50 -15.21
N GLY A 137 5.98 2.06 -14.89
CA GLY A 137 6.42 3.33 -15.45
C GLY A 137 6.64 3.21 -16.96
N GLN A 138 6.52 4.32 -17.68
CA GLN A 138 6.79 4.39 -19.11
C GLN A 138 8.06 5.17 -19.36
N PHE A 139 8.87 4.69 -20.30
CA PHE A 139 10.15 5.28 -20.68
C PHE A 139 10.16 5.52 -22.20
N LEU A 140 10.59 6.71 -22.61
CA LEU A 140 10.85 7.02 -24.01
C LEU A 140 12.26 6.56 -24.36
N PHE A 141 12.38 5.82 -25.47
CA PHE A 141 13.62 5.16 -25.89
C PHE A 141 14.23 4.26 -24.80
N ASP A 142 13.42 3.70 -23.90
CA ASP A 142 13.85 2.92 -22.73
C ASP A 142 14.66 3.68 -21.67
N TYR A 143 15.07 4.94 -21.90
CA TYR A 143 15.91 5.69 -20.96
C TYR A 143 15.21 6.87 -20.27
N LEU A 144 14.29 7.56 -20.95
CA LEU A 144 13.73 8.81 -20.43
C LEU A 144 12.37 8.56 -19.76
N PRO A 145 12.25 8.63 -18.42
CA PRO A 145 10.98 8.38 -17.74
C PRO A 145 9.94 9.43 -18.12
N VAL A 146 8.86 9.00 -18.77
CA VAL A 146 7.73 9.86 -19.16
C VAL A 146 6.51 9.68 -18.25
N LYS A 147 6.37 8.52 -17.62
CA LYS A 147 5.27 8.24 -16.68
C LYS A 147 5.78 7.43 -15.50
N LYS A 148 5.41 7.86 -14.29
CA LYS A 148 5.72 7.11 -13.06
C LYS A 148 4.85 5.84 -12.99
N PRO A 149 5.35 4.77 -12.34
CA PRO A 149 4.50 3.64 -12.00
C PRO A 149 3.32 4.10 -11.14
N LYS A 150 2.18 3.44 -11.29
CA LYS A 150 0.96 3.73 -10.54
C LYS A 150 0.43 2.44 -9.94
N ILE A 151 0.03 2.48 -8.68
CA ILE A 151 -0.68 1.39 -8.02
C ILE A 151 -2.08 1.88 -7.70
N GLU A 152 -3.08 1.06 -7.97
CA GLU A 152 -4.49 1.37 -7.75
C GLU A 152 -5.10 0.27 -6.87
N ASN A 153 -5.84 0.66 -5.84
CA ASN A 153 -6.68 -0.26 -5.08
C ASN A 153 -7.89 -0.63 -5.95
N MET A 154 -8.15 -1.92 -6.10
CA MET A 154 -9.22 -2.47 -6.93
C MET A 154 -10.51 -2.73 -6.15
N ARG A 155 -10.50 -2.53 -4.83
CA ARG A 155 -11.67 -2.66 -3.98
C ARG A 155 -12.62 -1.50 -4.24
N ASP A 156 -13.83 -1.84 -4.67
CA ASP A 156 -14.92 -0.90 -4.84
C ASP A 156 -15.66 -0.66 -3.50
N GLY A 157 -16.28 0.51 -3.40
CA GLY A 157 -17.06 0.95 -2.24
C GLY A 157 -16.24 1.72 -1.20
N ASP A 158 -16.91 2.57 -0.44
CA ASP A 158 -16.27 3.39 0.58
C ASP A 158 -16.11 2.57 1.87
N PRO A 159 -14.89 2.38 2.39
CA PRO A 159 -14.68 1.72 3.65
C PRO A 159 -15.15 2.61 4.82
N ILE A 160 -15.40 1.99 5.98
CA ILE A 160 -15.94 2.67 7.16
C ILE A 160 -15.15 3.89 7.59
N TRP A 161 -13.82 3.91 7.40
CA TRP A 161 -13.00 5.08 7.72
C TRP A 161 -13.27 6.25 6.77
N VAL A 162 -13.52 6.00 5.48
CA VAL A 162 -13.95 7.04 4.52
C VAL A 162 -15.22 7.69 5.01
N ILE A 163 -16.25 6.87 5.21
CA ILE A 163 -17.55 7.31 5.67
C ILE A 163 -17.43 8.10 6.99
N SER A 164 -16.64 7.59 7.95
CA SER A 164 -16.47 8.23 9.26
C SER A 164 -15.84 9.61 9.14
N THR A 165 -14.74 9.72 8.39
CA THR A 165 -14.01 10.99 8.25
C THR A 165 -14.75 12.04 7.43
N GLU A 166 -15.51 11.64 6.40
CA GLU A 166 -16.37 12.55 5.65
C GLU A 166 -17.49 13.12 6.53
N ASN A 167 -17.92 12.37 7.54
CA ASN A 167 -18.88 12.81 8.56
C ASN A 167 -18.20 13.51 9.76
N GLY A 168 -16.94 13.92 9.60
CA GLY A 168 -16.19 14.67 10.60
C GLY A 168 -15.74 13.86 11.80
N ILE A 169 -15.73 12.52 11.74
CA ILE A 169 -15.25 11.65 12.83
C ILE A 169 -13.77 11.29 12.58
N PRO A 170 -12.83 11.79 13.40
CA PRO A 170 -11.42 11.47 13.24
C PRO A 170 -11.18 9.97 13.38
N THR A 171 -10.56 9.37 12.37
CA THR A 171 -10.32 7.92 12.33
C THR A 171 -8.84 7.64 12.14
N THR A 172 -8.30 6.70 12.93
CA THR A 172 -6.94 6.18 12.78
C THR A 172 -7.02 4.70 12.47
N VAL A 173 -6.31 4.28 11.43
CA VAL A 173 -6.35 2.93 10.88
C VAL A 173 -4.95 2.32 10.94
N PHE A 174 -4.83 1.15 11.56
CA PHE A 174 -3.59 0.41 11.67
C PHE A 174 -3.68 -0.92 10.92
N GLN A 175 -2.75 -1.13 9.98
CA GLN A 175 -2.60 -2.36 9.19
C GLN A 175 -3.92 -2.92 8.62
N ALA A 176 -4.80 -2.05 8.10
CA ALA A 176 -6.05 -2.53 7.50
C ALA A 176 -5.75 -3.34 6.22
N PRO A 177 -6.24 -4.59 6.12
CA PRO A 177 -6.10 -5.39 4.90
C PRO A 177 -6.73 -4.70 3.69
N ILE A 178 -6.18 -4.96 2.49
CA ILE A 178 -6.78 -4.58 1.20
C ILE A 178 -7.02 -3.06 1.08
N SER A 179 -6.08 -2.31 1.62
CA SER A 179 -6.19 -0.85 1.75
C SER A 179 -4.98 -0.11 1.18
N PHE A 180 -4.19 -0.79 0.35
CA PHE A 180 -3.07 -0.18 -0.37
C PHE A 180 -3.44 0.12 -1.85
N PRO A 181 -3.13 1.32 -2.36
CA PRO A 181 -2.70 2.50 -1.61
C PRO A 181 -3.82 2.99 -0.68
N CYS A 182 -3.44 3.69 0.40
CA CYS A 182 -4.42 4.24 1.33
C CYS A 182 -5.43 5.14 0.59
N ASP A 183 -6.69 5.14 1.02
CA ASP A 183 -7.79 5.88 0.36
C ASP A 183 -7.62 7.42 0.39
N GLY A 184 -6.55 7.94 1.01
CA GLY A 184 -6.05 9.29 0.76
C GLY A 184 -6.91 10.41 1.35
N ILE A 185 -7.50 10.19 2.53
CA ILE A 185 -8.46 11.13 3.12
C ILE A 185 -7.76 12.19 3.98
N PRO A 186 -8.04 13.48 3.76
CA PRO A 186 -7.63 14.55 4.66
C PRO A 186 -8.08 14.30 6.11
N GLY A 187 -7.17 14.50 7.07
CA GLY A 187 -7.45 14.34 8.52
C GLY A 187 -7.36 12.90 9.06
N SER A 188 -7.14 11.89 8.21
CA SER A 188 -6.97 10.50 8.64
C SER A 188 -5.50 10.10 8.79
N ARG A 189 -5.21 9.19 9.74
CA ARG A 189 -3.90 8.55 9.87
C ARG A 189 -4.05 7.07 9.56
N MET A 190 -3.32 6.59 8.56
CA MET A 190 -3.50 5.24 8.05
C MET A 190 -2.18 4.56 7.74
N THR A 191 -2.06 3.31 8.21
CA THR A 191 -1.05 2.36 7.74
C THR A 191 -1.78 1.18 7.08
N PRO A 192 -1.48 0.88 5.81
CA PRO A 192 -2.10 -0.24 5.12
C PRO A 192 -1.49 -1.57 5.62
N GLY A 193 -2.26 -2.64 5.54
CA GLY A 193 -1.88 -3.99 5.99
C GLY A 193 -1.66 -4.95 4.83
N LEU A 194 -2.30 -6.13 4.89
CA LEU A 194 -2.26 -7.14 3.84
C LEU A 194 -2.50 -6.50 2.44
N GLY A 195 -1.62 -6.82 1.50
CA GLY A 195 -1.71 -6.38 0.10
C GLY A 195 -0.80 -5.21 -0.28
N VAL A 196 0.01 -4.69 0.67
CA VAL A 196 1.11 -3.75 0.37
C VAL A 196 2.20 -4.50 -0.40
N PRO A 197 2.52 -4.10 -1.64
CA PRO A 197 3.59 -4.74 -2.39
C PRO A 197 4.96 -4.35 -1.84
N ASP A 198 5.91 -5.27 -1.92
CA ASP A 198 7.31 -4.96 -1.60
C ASP A 198 8.02 -4.21 -2.73
N ALA A 199 9.33 -3.94 -2.57
CA ALA A 199 10.13 -3.23 -3.56
C ALA A 199 10.17 -3.93 -4.93
N LYS A 200 9.96 -5.25 -4.98
CA LYS A 200 9.89 -6.04 -6.22
C LYS A 200 8.50 -6.06 -6.83
N GLY A 201 7.49 -5.54 -6.12
CA GLY A 201 6.09 -5.63 -6.50
C GLY A 201 5.44 -6.96 -6.14
N THR A 202 6.11 -7.81 -5.35
CA THR A 202 5.54 -9.08 -4.88
C THR A 202 4.79 -8.87 -3.55
N GLN A 203 4.22 -9.94 -3.00
CA GLN A 203 3.42 -9.89 -1.77
C GLN A 203 4.27 -10.22 -0.54
N GLY A 204 5.22 -9.33 -0.22
CA GLY A 204 5.99 -9.40 1.02
C GLY A 204 7.13 -10.43 1.00
N THR A 205 7.99 -10.40 -0.02
CA THR A 205 9.20 -11.22 -0.04
C THR A 205 10.19 -10.72 1.01
N PHE A 206 10.35 -11.47 2.10
CA PHE A 206 11.39 -11.25 3.10
C PHE A 206 12.66 -12.04 2.77
N SER A 207 13.80 -11.65 3.36
CA SER A 207 15.05 -12.42 3.29
C SER A 207 15.38 -12.99 4.66
N PHE A 208 15.75 -14.27 4.72
CA PHE A 208 16.21 -14.94 5.94
C PHE A 208 17.62 -15.46 5.74
N TYR A 209 18.59 -14.86 6.44
CA TYR A 209 20.01 -15.14 6.26
C TYR A 209 20.49 -16.15 7.31
N VAL A 210 21.24 -17.18 6.89
CA VAL A 210 21.80 -18.23 7.76
C VAL A 210 23.23 -18.59 7.37
N ASP A 211 24.10 -18.84 8.34
CA ASP A 211 25.49 -19.28 8.12
C ASP A 211 25.65 -20.80 8.01
N ASP A 212 24.60 -21.56 8.35
CA ASP A 212 24.52 -23.00 8.12
C ASP A 212 23.11 -23.38 7.64
N LEU A 213 22.98 -23.57 6.32
CA LEU A 213 21.71 -23.95 5.73
C LEU A 213 21.36 -25.42 5.99
N GLU A 214 22.35 -26.30 6.20
CA GLU A 214 22.10 -27.72 6.43
C GLU A 214 21.37 -27.92 7.77
N ILE A 215 21.79 -27.19 8.81
CA ILE A 215 21.10 -27.15 10.10
C ILE A 215 19.67 -26.63 9.92
N LEU A 216 19.46 -25.52 9.23
CA LEU A 216 18.11 -24.97 9.01
C LEU A 216 17.22 -25.96 8.25
N SER A 217 17.77 -26.58 7.20
CA SER A 217 17.07 -27.58 6.39
C SER A 217 16.64 -28.79 7.24
N LYS A 218 17.50 -29.29 8.13
CA LYS A 218 17.14 -30.38 9.06
C LYS A 218 15.98 -29.98 9.99
N HIS A 219 16.03 -28.78 10.57
CA HIS A 219 14.98 -28.29 11.47
C HIS A 219 13.65 -28.05 10.75
N THR A 220 13.70 -27.64 9.49
CA THR A 220 12.52 -27.38 8.65
C THR A 220 12.08 -28.60 7.83
N LYS A 221 12.60 -29.80 8.14
CA LYS A 221 12.28 -31.05 7.42
C LYS A 221 12.48 -30.95 5.90
N GLY A 222 13.51 -30.20 5.49
CA GLY A 222 13.89 -30.00 4.09
C GLY A 222 13.15 -28.89 3.36
N LEU A 223 12.34 -28.08 4.05
CA LEU A 223 11.61 -26.96 3.46
C LEU A 223 12.53 -25.76 3.17
N ALA A 224 13.49 -25.46 4.05
CA ALA A 224 14.44 -24.38 3.83
C ALA A 224 15.60 -24.82 2.92
N LYS A 225 15.77 -24.11 1.79
CA LYS A 225 16.85 -24.33 0.81
C LYS A 225 17.30 -23.00 0.22
N SER A 226 18.61 -22.84 0.01
CA SER A 226 19.21 -21.59 -0.51
C SER A 226 18.52 -21.18 -1.80
N GLY A 227 18.13 -19.90 -1.87
CA GLY A 227 17.55 -19.31 -3.07
C GLY A 227 16.18 -19.88 -3.48
N ARG A 228 15.50 -20.63 -2.60
CA ARG A 228 14.09 -21.00 -2.80
C ARG A 228 13.17 -20.10 -2.01
N ASP A 229 11.98 -19.92 -2.57
CA ASP A 229 10.87 -19.31 -1.87
C ASP A 229 10.40 -20.25 -0.74
N THR A 230 10.27 -19.68 0.44
CA THR A 230 9.67 -20.30 1.63
C THR A 230 8.17 -20.45 1.42
N GLU A 231 7.53 -21.28 2.24
CA GLU A 231 6.07 -21.42 2.27
C GLU A 231 5.32 -20.09 2.52
N PHE A 232 6.02 -19.08 3.05
CA PHE A 232 5.50 -17.74 3.32
C PHE A 232 5.96 -16.69 2.30
N GLY A 233 6.59 -17.08 1.19
CA GLY A 233 6.98 -16.17 0.10
C GLY A 233 8.29 -15.38 0.28
N GLY A 234 8.99 -15.55 1.42
CA GLY A 234 10.35 -15.05 1.62
C GLY A 234 11.43 -16.00 1.10
N GLN A 235 12.69 -15.57 1.07
CA GLN A 235 13.81 -16.32 0.53
C GLN A 235 14.85 -16.62 1.62
N THR A 236 15.28 -17.88 1.73
CA THR A 236 16.41 -18.23 2.59
C THR A 236 17.73 -18.06 1.84
N LYS A 237 18.67 -17.31 2.44
CA LYS A 237 20.00 -17.04 1.90
C LYS A 237 21.06 -17.62 2.82
N GLU A 238 21.90 -18.49 2.27
CA GLU A 238 23.11 -18.94 2.97
C GLU A 238 24.19 -17.86 2.83
N ILE A 239 24.73 -17.40 3.95
CA ILE A 239 25.75 -16.35 4.03
C ILE A 239 27.12 -16.96 4.33
N ILE A 240 28.14 -16.42 3.68
CA ILE A 240 29.53 -16.79 3.94
C ILE A 240 30.12 -15.73 4.87
N ILE A 241 30.55 -16.16 6.06
CA ILE A 241 31.24 -15.28 7.01
C ILE A 241 32.70 -15.13 6.59
N LEU A 242 33.06 -13.93 6.18
CA LEU A 242 34.40 -13.55 5.75
C LEU A 242 35.33 -13.32 6.97
N PRO A 243 36.67 -13.32 6.76
CA PRO A 243 37.61 -12.93 7.79
C PRO A 243 37.26 -11.59 8.43
N GLY A 244 37.35 -11.51 9.76
CA GLY A 244 36.89 -10.34 10.52
C GLY A 244 35.44 -10.41 11.00
N ASN A 245 34.76 -11.55 10.83
CA ASN A 245 33.34 -11.74 11.13
C ASN A 245 32.44 -10.81 10.31
N THR A 246 32.72 -10.69 9.02
CA THR A 246 31.99 -9.78 8.13
C THR A 246 31.14 -10.57 7.14
N ILE A 247 29.96 -10.04 6.79
CA ILE A 247 29.16 -10.46 5.64
C ILE A 247 29.08 -9.28 4.67
N ASN A 248 29.18 -9.57 3.38
CA ASN A 248 28.77 -8.67 2.31
C ASN A 248 27.69 -9.38 1.47
N ASP A 249 26.51 -8.78 1.35
CA ASP A 249 25.41 -9.29 0.53
C ASP A 249 24.59 -8.08 0.04
N TYR A 250 23.41 -8.32 -0.51
CA TYR A 250 22.55 -7.31 -1.10
C TYR A 250 21.07 -7.57 -0.85
N ILE A 251 20.33 -6.48 -0.83
CA ILE A 251 18.87 -6.43 -0.83
C ILE A 251 18.41 -6.26 -2.28
N TYR A 252 17.44 -7.10 -2.69
CA TYR A 252 16.80 -6.97 -3.99
C TYR A 252 15.78 -5.82 -3.97
N GLY A 253 15.79 -5.03 -5.03
CA GLY A 253 14.87 -3.95 -5.28
C GLY A 253 14.02 -4.17 -6.53
N PRO A 254 13.39 -3.09 -7.04
CA PRO A 254 12.59 -3.14 -8.24
C PRO A 254 13.37 -3.67 -9.45
N ARG A 255 12.66 -4.28 -10.39
CA ARG A 255 13.23 -4.70 -11.67
C ARG A 255 13.60 -3.47 -12.50
N ASN A 256 14.84 -3.44 -12.99
CA ASN A 256 15.31 -2.43 -13.92
C ASN A 256 14.55 -2.59 -15.26
N PRO A 257 13.89 -1.53 -15.77
CA PRO A 257 13.07 -1.60 -16.98
C PRO A 257 13.90 -1.76 -18.26
N ILE A 258 15.21 -1.50 -18.22
CA ILE A 258 16.14 -1.59 -19.35
C ILE A 258 16.82 -2.96 -19.36
N THR A 259 17.51 -3.31 -18.27
CA THR A 259 18.28 -4.56 -18.21
C THR A 259 17.42 -5.77 -17.92
N MET A 260 16.19 -5.56 -17.41
CA MET A 260 15.29 -6.60 -16.94
C MET A 260 15.86 -7.42 -15.77
N GLU A 261 16.86 -6.91 -15.05
CA GLU A 261 17.41 -7.50 -13.83
C GLU A 261 16.91 -6.76 -12.58
N ASP A 262 16.86 -7.45 -11.43
CA ASP A 262 16.53 -6.80 -10.15
C ASP A 262 17.69 -5.88 -9.74
N ILE A 263 17.36 -4.63 -9.39
CA ILE A 263 18.35 -3.69 -8.85
C ILE A 263 18.76 -4.17 -7.46
N LYS A 264 20.04 -4.04 -7.13
CA LYS A 264 20.61 -4.52 -5.87
C LYS A 264 21.18 -3.36 -5.08
N VAL A 265 21.01 -3.40 -3.76
CA VAL A 265 21.69 -2.53 -2.82
C VAL A 265 22.52 -3.38 -1.89
N GLU A 266 23.83 -3.17 -1.92
CA GLU A 266 24.77 -3.87 -1.05
C GLU A 266 24.62 -3.40 0.40
N PHE A 267 24.81 -4.35 1.32
CA PHE A 267 24.93 -4.09 2.73
C PHE A 267 26.05 -4.95 3.32
N ASP A 268 26.65 -4.42 4.38
CA ASP A 268 27.67 -5.10 5.16
C ASP A 268 27.16 -5.38 6.57
N VAL A 269 27.61 -6.48 7.14
CA VAL A 269 27.36 -6.81 8.56
C VAL A 269 28.65 -7.23 9.21
N ILE A 270 29.00 -6.64 10.35
CA ILE A 270 30.16 -7.02 11.17
C ILE A 270 29.65 -7.56 12.50
N PHE A 271 29.99 -8.79 12.87
CA PHE A 271 29.60 -9.37 14.15
C PHE A 271 30.67 -9.21 15.23
N ASP A 272 30.27 -8.67 16.38
CA ASP A 272 30.98 -8.84 17.64
C ASP A 272 30.37 -10.03 18.40
N ARG A 273 30.92 -11.22 18.17
CA ARG A 273 30.44 -12.46 18.82
C ARG A 273 30.61 -12.44 20.34
N LYS A 274 31.53 -11.64 20.89
CA LYS A 274 31.73 -11.54 22.35
C LYS A 274 30.65 -10.69 22.99
N LYS A 275 30.30 -9.57 22.36
CA LYS A 275 29.21 -8.69 22.81
C LYS A 275 27.83 -9.15 22.37
N LYS A 276 27.77 -10.11 21.44
CA LYS A 276 26.54 -10.58 20.80
C LYS A 276 25.81 -9.45 20.09
N GLU A 277 26.59 -8.68 19.33
CA GLU A 277 26.16 -7.52 18.58
C GLU A 277 26.50 -7.70 17.10
N ALA A 278 25.70 -7.06 16.24
CA ALA A 278 25.97 -6.96 14.82
C ALA A 278 25.85 -5.49 14.39
N THR A 279 26.88 -4.97 13.75
CA THR A 279 26.87 -3.64 13.13
C THR A 279 26.54 -3.82 11.65
N ILE A 280 25.42 -3.26 11.21
CA ILE A 280 24.93 -3.32 9.84
C ILE A 280 25.21 -1.97 9.19
N THR A 281 25.69 -1.98 7.94
CA THR A 281 25.93 -0.77 7.14
C THR A 281 25.26 -0.91 5.79
N VAL A 282 24.41 0.05 5.40
CA VAL A 282 23.76 0.09 4.09
C VAL A 282 23.62 1.54 3.63
N GLN A 283 24.12 1.85 2.43
CA GLN A 283 24.07 3.19 1.83
C GLN A 283 24.51 4.33 2.78
N GLY A 284 25.56 4.10 3.57
CA GLY A 284 26.10 5.08 4.52
C GLY A 284 25.29 5.27 5.79
N GLN A 285 24.19 4.54 5.98
CA GLN A 285 23.55 4.37 7.29
C GLN A 285 24.26 3.23 8.03
N GLU A 286 24.42 3.38 9.35
CA GLU A 286 25.02 2.36 10.22
C GLU A 286 24.19 2.24 11.50
N GLN A 287 23.92 1.00 11.93
CA GLN A 287 23.32 0.73 13.24
C GLN A 287 23.92 -0.55 13.82
N THR A 288 24.09 -0.55 15.14
CA THR A 288 24.47 -1.75 15.89
C THR A 288 23.24 -2.30 16.61
N ILE A 289 22.96 -3.57 16.40
CA ILE A 289 21.86 -4.30 17.04
C ILE A 289 22.40 -5.39 17.96
N LYS A 290 21.69 -5.67 19.05
CA LYS A 290 22.01 -6.79 19.94
C LYS A 290 21.22 -8.04 19.57
N GLU A 291 21.72 -9.19 20.02
CA GLU A 291 21.02 -10.46 19.90
C GLU A 291 19.57 -10.35 20.43
N LYS A 292 18.61 -10.78 19.61
CA LYS A 292 17.15 -10.75 19.90
C LYS A 292 16.52 -9.35 19.95
N GLU A 293 17.21 -8.32 19.46
CA GLU A 293 16.65 -6.99 19.30
C GLU A 293 16.34 -6.68 17.82
N TRP A 294 15.38 -5.79 17.60
CA TRP A 294 15.09 -5.23 16.29
C TRP A 294 15.96 -4.01 16.02
N SER A 295 16.35 -3.79 14.76
CA SER A 295 16.88 -2.49 14.35
C SER A 295 15.78 -1.44 14.31
N ASP A 296 16.17 -0.18 14.18
CA ASP A 296 15.24 0.85 13.72
C ASP A 296 14.91 0.66 12.23
N TRP A 297 14.00 1.48 11.72
CA TRP A 297 13.67 1.51 10.30
C TRP A 297 14.81 2.09 9.46
N TRP A 298 15.12 1.43 8.35
CA TRP A 298 16.12 1.86 7.38
C TRP A 298 15.47 2.48 6.14
N ARG A 299 16.07 3.54 5.60
CA ARG A 299 15.64 4.10 4.31
C ARG A 299 16.61 3.69 3.22
N VAL A 300 16.20 2.75 2.38
CA VAL A 300 17.01 2.27 1.25
C VAL A 300 16.51 2.88 -0.06
N THR A 301 17.42 3.36 -0.90
CA THR A 301 17.11 3.97 -2.21
C THR A 301 17.62 3.11 -3.35
N PHE A 302 16.74 2.64 -4.22
CA PHE A 302 17.11 1.94 -5.44
C PHE A 302 17.22 2.94 -6.60
N ARG A 303 18.34 2.96 -7.31
CA ARG A 303 18.55 3.84 -8.48
C ARG A 303 18.29 3.03 -9.75
N VAL A 304 17.24 3.43 -10.47
CA VAL A 304 16.79 2.86 -11.74
C VAL A 304 17.36 3.69 -12.89
#